data_AF-A0A669DSU2-F1
#
_entry.id   AF-A0A669DSU2-F1
#
_cell.length_a   1.000
_cell.length_b   1.000
_cell.length_c   1.000
_cell.angle_alpha   90.00
_cell.angle_beta   90.00
_cell.angle_gamma   90.00
#
_symmetry.space_group_name_H-M   'P 1'
#
loop_
_entity.id
_entity.type
_entity.pdbx_description
1 polymer ?
#
loop_
_entity_poly.entity_id
_entity_poly.type
_entity_poly.pdbx_seq_one_letter_code
_entity_poly.pdbx_strand_id
1 'polypeptide(L)'
;MAGDGGALKDINEIKSQFRTREGFYKLLTLSDSLQRANSSPAGFLPPVRVSMVKLQPEDPSEESERVCFNIGRELYFYTYTNIKKAVDLSKPIDKRIYKGTQPTCHDFNQYSATAESVALIVGFSAGQVQYLDPIKKETSKLFNEEAFMLKHYWLGVFPPGPFPVCLPASTVKKLKRPPK
;
A
#
# COMPACT_ATOMS: atom_id res chain seq x y z
N MET A 1 21.60 47.32 18.53
CA MET A 1 21.39 46.55 17.29
C MET A 1 20.82 45.21 17.69
N ALA A 2 19.66 44.85 17.11
CA ALA A 2 19.04 43.55 17.26
C ALA A 2 19.85 42.50 16.51
N GLY A 3 20.02 41.32 17.12
CA GLY A 3 20.52 40.12 16.47
C GLY A 3 19.58 38.98 16.83
N ASP A 4 18.46 38.91 16.10
CA ASP A 4 17.43 37.89 16.26
C ASP A 4 17.95 36.56 15.71
N GLY A 5 18.45 35.70 16.60
CA GLY A 5 19.08 34.40 16.29
C GLY A 5 18.11 33.22 16.34
N GLY A 6 16.81 33.44 16.15
CA GLY A 6 15.77 32.42 16.33
C GLY A 6 14.95 32.16 15.07
N ALA A 7 15.54 31.62 13.99
CA ALA A 7 14.76 31.30 12.78
C ALA A 7 15.24 30.05 12.00
N LEU A 8 15.86 29.07 12.67
CA LEU A 8 16.37 27.86 11.99
C LEU A 8 15.99 26.52 12.64
N LYS A 9 15.22 26.52 13.74
CA LYS A 9 14.74 25.27 14.36
C LYS A 9 13.36 24.83 13.88
N ASP A 10 12.53 25.75 13.39
CA ASP A 10 11.14 25.46 13.06
C ASP A 10 10.94 24.67 11.75
N ILE A 11 11.97 24.58 10.89
CA ILE A 11 11.85 23.93 9.56
C ILE A 11 11.80 22.40 9.69
N ASN A 12 12.25 21.84 10.83
CA ASN A 12 12.37 20.39 11.01
C ASN A 12 11.33 19.81 11.99
N GLU A 13 10.43 20.62 12.53
CA GLU A 13 9.37 20.14 13.43
C GLU A 13 8.11 19.82 12.62
N ILE A 14 7.76 18.52 12.55
CA ILE A 14 6.53 18.08 11.91
C ILE A 14 5.35 18.59 12.73
N LYS A 15 4.55 19.48 12.14
CA LYS A 15 3.36 20.03 12.79
C LYS A 15 2.33 18.92 13.05
N SER A 16 1.95 18.75 14.31
CA SER A 16 0.97 17.75 14.75
C SER A 16 -0.47 18.29 14.82
N GLN A 17 -0.72 19.56 14.50
CA GLN A 17 -2.06 20.15 14.48
C GLN A 17 -2.15 21.36 13.56
N PHE A 18 -3.32 21.59 12.98
CA PHE A 18 -3.62 22.76 12.15
C PHE A 18 -5.11 23.14 12.22
N ARG A 19 -5.45 24.35 11.78
CA ARG A 19 -6.84 24.87 11.75
C ARG A 19 -7.24 25.21 10.32
N THR A 20 -8.47 24.88 9.95
CA THR A 20 -9.12 25.29 8.70
C THR A 20 -10.46 25.96 9.01
N ARG A 21 -11.21 26.35 7.98
CA ARG A 21 -12.57 26.89 8.11
C ARG A 21 -13.52 25.91 8.82
N GLU A 22 -13.33 24.62 8.60
CA GLU A 22 -14.18 23.55 9.14
C GLU A 22 -13.88 23.25 10.62
N GLY A 23 -12.69 23.63 11.11
CA GLY A 23 -12.33 23.43 12.51
C GLY A 23 -10.85 23.15 12.72
N PHE A 24 -10.55 22.39 13.77
CA PHE A 24 -9.20 22.02 14.17
C PHE A 24 -8.92 20.55 13.87
N TYR A 25 -7.79 20.29 13.22
CA TYR A 25 -7.28 18.96 12.93
C TYR A 25 -6.06 18.72 13.81
N LYS A 26 -6.04 17.57 14.48
CA LYS A 26 -4.95 17.14 15.35
C LYS A 26 -4.53 15.74 14.97
N LEU A 27 -3.23 15.54 14.79
CA LEU A 27 -2.61 14.24 14.66
C LEU A 27 -2.80 13.51 15.99
N LEU A 28 -3.56 12.41 15.95
CA LEU A 28 -3.74 11.55 17.10
C LEU A 28 -2.59 10.53 17.11
N THR A 29 -1.58 10.78 17.95
CA THR A 29 -0.52 9.80 18.22
C THR A 29 -1.07 8.74 19.16
N LEU A 30 -1.81 7.78 18.60
CA LEU A 30 -2.41 6.67 19.36
C LEU A 30 -1.42 5.49 19.54
N SER A 31 -0.30 5.49 18.83
CA SER A 31 0.68 4.41 18.85
C SER A 31 2.10 4.92 18.60
N ASP A 32 2.93 4.96 19.66
CA ASP A 32 4.36 5.30 19.61
C ASP A 32 5.22 4.25 18.87
N SER A 33 4.63 3.12 18.48
CA SER A 33 5.34 1.94 17.97
C SER A 33 5.79 2.04 16.51
N LEU A 34 5.32 3.02 15.73
CA LEU A 34 5.77 3.26 14.35
C LEU A 34 7.15 3.91 14.25
N GLN A 35 7.67 4.52 15.32
CA GLN A 35 9.03 5.09 15.31
C GLN A 35 10.12 4.04 15.05
N ARG A 36 9.82 2.76 15.26
CA ARG A 36 10.76 1.65 15.03
C ARG A 36 10.98 1.30 13.54
N ALA A 37 10.16 1.84 12.63
CA ALA A 37 10.33 1.63 11.19
C ALA A 37 11.31 2.62 10.53
N ASN A 38 11.75 3.66 11.26
CA ASN A 38 12.60 4.72 10.74
C ASN A 38 14.10 4.40 10.67
N SER A 39 14.52 3.17 10.99
CA SER A 39 15.93 2.76 10.88
C SER A 39 16.20 1.93 9.61
N SER A 40 15.54 2.24 8.49
CA SER A 40 15.92 1.62 7.22
C SER A 40 17.03 2.46 6.55
N PRO A 41 18.18 1.85 6.20
CA PRO A 41 19.25 2.56 5.50
C PRO A 41 18.71 3.04 4.15
N ALA A 42 19.16 4.22 3.73
CA ALA A 42 18.75 4.95 2.53
C ALA A 42 19.08 4.20 1.21
N GLY A 43 18.44 3.05 0.98
CA GLY A 43 18.33 2.39 -0.30
C GLY A 43 17.00 2.76 -0.98
N PHE A 44 16.92 2.54 -2.30
CA PHE A 44 15.69 2.67 -3.09
C PHE A 44 14.64 1.62 -2.62
N LEU A 45 13.97 1.89 -1.50
CA LEU A 45 12.79 1.15 -1.08
C LEU A 45 11.59 1.65 -1.91
N PRO A 46 10.65 0.75 -2.24
CA PRO A 46 9.40 1.17 -2.87
C PRO A 46 8.62 2.10 -1.93
N PRO A 47 7.78 2.99 -2.48
CA PRO A 47 6.97 3.88 -1.66
C PRO A 47 6.06 3.06 -0.74
N VAL A 48 5.91 3.55 0.49
CA VAL A 48 4.88 3.05 1.41
C VAL A 48 3.52 3.41 0.83
N ARG A 49 2.68 2.41 0.67
CA ARG A 49 1.28 2.53 0.24
C ARG A 49 0.39 2.03 1.37
N VAL A 50 -0.79 2.61 1.45
CA VAL A 50 -1.81 2.25 2.43
C VAL A 50 -3.11 2.02 1.65
N SER A 51 -3.75 0.89 1.93
CA SER A 51 -5.07 0.56 1.37
C SER A 51 -5.98 0.18 2.52
N MET A 52 -7.22 0.65 2.46
CA MET A 52 -8.24 0.41 3.48
C MET A 52 -9.45 -0.25 2.85
N VAL A 53 -10.14 -1.10 3.61
CA VAL A 53 -11.38 -1.74 3.17
C VAL A 53 -12.39 -1.78 4.31
N LYS A 54 -13.63 -1.39 3.99
CA LYS A 54 -14.78 -1.57 4.86
C LYS A 54 -15.33 -2.97 4.64
N LEU A 55 -15.54 -3.70 5.73
CA LEU A 55 -16.16 -5.01 5.66
C LEU A 55 -17.68 -4.85 5.65
N GLN A 56 -18.36 -5.73 4.92
CA GLN A 56 -19.82 -5.80 5.00
C GLN A 56 -20.21 -6.10 6.46
N PRO A 57 -21.09 -5.27 7.05
CA PRO A 57 -21.52 -5.46 8.42
C PRO A 57 -22.44 -6.69 8.51
N GLU A 58 -22.10 -7.62 9.41
CA GLU A 58 -23.05 -8.67 9.84
C GLU A 58 -24.17 -8.04 10.68
N ASP A 59 -23.82 -7.01 11.47
CA ASP A 59 -24.74 -6.17 12.22
C ASP A 59 -24.55 -4.69 11.83
N PRO A 60 -25.63 -3.92 11.52
CA PRO A 60 -25.55 -2.51 11.13
C PRO A 60 -24.86 -1.59 12.13
N SER A 61 -24.69 -2.06 13.36
CA SER A 61 -24.11 -1.34 14.50
C SER A 61 -22.58 -1.40 14.53
N GLU A 62 -21.97 -2.35 13.80
CA GLU A 62 -20.53 -2.62 13.84
C GLU A 62 -19.86 -2.28 12.51
N GLU A 63 -19.25 -1.10 12.43
CA GLU A 63 -18.33 -0.78 11.33
C GLU A 63 -16.96 -1.41 11.61
N SER A 64 -16.57 -2.37 10.79
CA SER A 64 -15.26 -3.02 10.86
C SER A 64 -14.43 -2.65 9.64
N GLU A 65 -13.31 -1.98 9.85
CA GLU A 65 -12.36 -1.63 8.79
C GLU A 65 -11.08 -2.45 8.92
N ARG A 66 -10.43 -2.66 7.78
CA ARG A 66 -9.11 -3.29 7.71
C ARG A 66 -8.16 -2.37 6.97
N VAL A 67 -6.90 -2.37 7.39
CA VAL A 67 -5.84 -1.58 6.78
C VAL A 67 -4.67 -2.49 6.39
N CYS A 68 -4.14 -2.24 5.19
CA CYS A 68 -2.93 -2.86 4.68
C CYS A 68 -1.89 -1.81 4.31
N PHE A 69 -0.65 -2.02 4.72
CA PHE A 69 0.47 -1.18 4.30
C PHE A 69 1.75 -1.98 4.08
N ASN A 70 2.59 -1.51 3.17
CA ASN A 70 3.88 -2.10 2.88
C ASN A 70 5.03 -1.26 3.43
N ILE A 71 6.08 -1.94 3.93
CA ILE A 71 7.34 -1.31 4.33
C ILE A 71 8.48 -2.17 3.77
N GLY A 72 9.15 -1.68 2.72
CA GLY A 72 10.21 -2.41 2.04
C GLY A 72 9.73 -3.78 1.53
N ARG A 73 10.15 -4.87 2.20
CA ARG A 73 9.80 -6.26 1.86
C ARG A 73 8.65 -6.82 2.69
N GLU A 74 8.13 -6.05 3.64
CA GLU A 74 7.09 -6.48 4.56
C GLU A 74 5.74 -5.92 4.13
N LEU A 75 4.70 -6.74 4.29
CA LEU A 75 3.30 -6.35 4.11
C LEU A 75 2.56 -6.65 5.40
N TYR A 76 1.84 -5.66 5.90
CA TYR A 76 1.15 -5.70 7.16
C TYR A 76 -0.36 -5.57 6.97
N PHE A 77 -1.13 -6.36 7.71
CA PHE A 77 -2.58 -6.29 7.70
C PHE A 77 -3.12 -6.21 9.13
N TYR A 78 -3.92 -5.16 9.42
CA TYR A 78 -4.47 -4.89 10.76
C TYR A 78 -5.96 -4.59 10.70
N THR A 79 -6.63 -4.78 11.85
CA THR A 79 -7.94 -4.18 12.11
C THR A 79 -7.77 -2.70 12.38
N TYR A 80 -8.53 -1.86 11.70
CA TYR A 80 -8.55 -0.42 11.93
C TYR A 80 -9.79 -0.07 12.76
N THR A 81 -9.57 0.44 13.98
CA THR A 81 -10.63 0.79 14.94
C THR A 81 -10.85 2.30 15.06
N ASN A 82 -10.90 3.01 13.92
CA ASN A 82 -11.16 4.46 13.85
C ASN A 82 -10.37 5.26 14.91
N ILE A 83 -10.88 6.40 15.38
CA ILE A 83 -10.28 7.24 16.42
C ILE A 83 -10.56 6.75 17.85
N LYS A 84 -11.37 5.69 18.03
CA LYS A 84 -11.87 5.27 19.35
C LYS A 84 -10.83 4.49 20.16
N LYS A 85 -9.96 3.73 19.49
CA LYS A 85 -8.93 2.91 20.13
C LYS A 85 -7.66 2.88 19.28
N ALA A 86 -6.52 2.90 19.95
CA ALA A 86 -5.23 2.65 19.33
C ALA A 86 -5.19 1.25 18.72
N VAL A 87 -4.70 1.14 17.48
CA VAL A 87 -4.44 -0.16 16.86
C VAL A 87 -3.21 -0.77 17.51
N ASP A 88 -3.34 -1.99 18.06
CA ASP A 88 -2.20 -2.73 18.60
C ASP A 88 -1.29 -3.21 17.46
N LEU A 89 -0.24 -2.43 17.18
CA LEU A 89 0.73 -2.75 16.14
C LEU A 89 1.57 -4.01 16.45
N SER A 90 1.51 -4.55 17.67
CA SER A 90 2.25 -5.78 18.01
C SER A 90 1.59 -7.06 17.46
N LYS A 91 0.30 -7.00 17.12
CA LYS A 91 -0.51 -8.16 16.71
C LYS A 91 -1.19 -7.94 15.36
N PRO A 92 -0.43 -7.94 14.25
CA PRO A 92 -1.04 -7.94 12.92
C PRO A 92 -1.93 -9.17 12.73
N ILE A 93 -3.04 -9.00 12.01
CA ILE A 93 -3.86 -10.12 11.53
C ILE A 93 -3.01 -11.00 10.62
N ASP A 94 -2.30 -10.37 9.68
CA ASP A 94 -1.34 -11.04 8.82
C ASP A 94 -0.08 -10.17 8.64
N LYS A 95 1.08 -10.84 8.64
CA LYS A 95 2.37 -10.23 8.33
C LYS A 95 3.08 -11.12 7.33
N ARG A 96 3.41 -10.56 6.16
CA ARG A 96 4.14 -11.27 5.11
C ARG A 96 5.49 -10.63 4.87
N ILE A 97 6.51 -11.47 4.62
CA ILE A 97 7.87 -11.05 4.29
C ILE A 97 8.22 -11.66 2.94
N TYR A 98 8.47 -10.81 1.95
CA TYR A 98 8.78 -11.23 0.59
C TYR A 98 10.30 -11.32 0.37
N LYS A 99 10.76 -12.51 -0.04
CA LYS A 99 12.15 -12.74 -0.43
C LYS A 99 12.31 -12.48 -1.92
N GLY A 100 13.28 -11.65 -2.29
CA GLY A 100 13.66 -11.42 -3.70
C GLY A 100 12.87 -10.37 -4.46
N THR A 101 11.65 -10.01 -4.03
CA THR A 101 10.85 -8.94 -4.65
C THR A 101 10.19 -8.06 -3.59
N GLN A 102 9.82 -6.84 -3.95
CA GLN A 102 9.26 -5.86 -3.00
C GLN A 102 7.84 -5.46 -3.42
N PRO A 103 6.86 -5.46 -2.51
CA PRO A 103 5.53 -4.91 -2.78
C PRO A 103 5.61 -3.41 -3.09
N THR A 104 4.93 -2.99 -4.14
CA THR A 104 4.94 -1.60 -4.65
C THR A 104 3.57 -0.94 -4.58
N CYS A 105 2.50 -1.74 -4.69
CA CYS A 105 1.13 -1.30 -4.57
C CYS A 105 0.23 -2.47 -4.20
N HIS A 106 -0.95 -2.18 -3.68
CA HIS A 106 -1.94 -3.18 -3.30
C HIS A 106 -3.32 -2.56 -3.25
N ASP A 107 -4.35 -3.36 -3.48
CA ASP A 107 -5.74 -2.91 -3.41
C ASP A 107 -6.68 -4.04 -3.01
N PHE A 108 -7.81 -3.65 -2.41
CA PHE A 108 -8.83 -4.57 -1.93
C PHE A 108 -10.00 -4.65 -2.89
N ASN A 109 -10.60 -5.83 -3.00
CA ASN A 109 -11.95 -5.92 -3.54
C ASN A 109 -12.98 -5.50 -2.49
N GLN A 110 -13.43 -4.25 -2.57
CA GLN A 110 -14.42 -3.69 -1.64
C GLN A 110 -15.79 -4.36 -1.74
N TYR A 111 -16.13 -4.96 -2.89
CA TYR A 111 -17.45 -5.53 -3.14
C TYR A 111 -17.67 -6.88 -2.48
N SER A 112 -16.59 -7.65 -2.27
CA SER A 112 -16.66 -9.00 -1.70
C SER A 112 -16.01 -9.11 -0.32
N ALA A 113 -15.74 -7.97 0.33
CA ALA A 113 -15.04 -7.94 1.61
C ALA A 113 -16.03 -8.23 2.76
N THR A 114 -15.80 -9.32 3.49
CA THR A 114 -16.60 -9.75 4.64
C THR A 114 -15.72 -9.92 5.88
N ALA A 115 -16.34 -10.18 7.05
CA ALA A 115 -15.61 -10.46 8.29
C ALA A 115 -14.67 -11.68 8.18
N GLU A 116 -15.01 -12.64 7.31
CA GLU A 116 -14.32 -13.93 7.17
C GLU A 116 -13.36 -13.98 5.98
N SER A 117 -13.53 -13.11 4.97
CA SER A 117 -12.77 -13.18 3.73
C SER A 117 -12.56 -11.81 3.12
N VAL A 118 -11.33 -11.54 2.71
CA VAL A 118 -10.97 -10.30 2.02
C VAL A 118 -10.04 -10.62 0.87
N ALA A 119 -10.42 -10.21 -0.33
CA ALA A 119 -9.59 -10.34 -1.51
C ALA A 119 -8.62 -9.15 -1.61
N LEU A 120 -7.31 -9.43 -1.54
CA LEU A 120 -6.23 -8.46 -1.68
C LEU A 120 -5.36 -8.80 -2.89
N ILE A 121 -5.11 -7.81 -3.74
CA ILE A 121 -4.10 -7.90 -4.79
C ILE A 121 -2.85 -7.11 -4.39
N VAL A 122 -1.67 -7.65 -4.68
CA VAL A 122 -0.37 -7.04 -4.37
C VAL A 122 0.49 -7.04 -5.63
N GLY A 123 0.92 -5.87 -6.06
CA GLY A 123 1.84 -5.67 -7.18
C GLY A 123 3.29 -5.56 -6.71
N PHE A 124 4.20 -6.21 -7.43
CA PHE A 124 5.61 -6.27 -7.06
C PHE A 124 6.53 -5.54 -8.04
N SER A 125 7.72 -5.17 -7.57
CA SER A 125 8.72 -4.44 -8.34
C SER A 125 9.20 -5.14 -9.61
N ALA A 126 9.16 -6.48 -9.65
CA ALA A 126 9.50 -7.27 -10.84
C ALA A 126 8.29 -7.57 -11.75
N GLY A 127 7.14 -6.92 -11.51
CA GLY A 127 5.95 -6.99 -12.35
C GLY A 127 5.02 -8.18 -12.07
N GLN A 128 5.33 -9.01 -11.07
CA GLN A 128 4.40 -10.03 -10.61
C GLN A 128 3.21 -9.38 -9.89
N VAL A 129 2.08 -10.07 -9.90
CA VAL A 129 0.91 -9.71 -9.11
C VAL A 129 0.49 -10.92 -8.29
N GLN A 130 0.31 -10.77 -7.00
CA GLN A 130 -0.21 -11.82 -6.12
C GLN A 130 -1.63 -11.48 -5.69
N TYR A 131 -2.53 -12.45 -5.82
CA TYR A 131 -3.84 -12.44 -5.19
C TYR A 131 -3.79 -13.28 -3.92
N LEU A 132 -4.23 -12.73 -2.80
CA LEU A 132 -4.23 -13.42 -1.52
C LEU A 132 -5.41 -13.02 -0.65
N ASP A 133 -5.76 -13.89 0.30
CA ASP A 133 -6.69 -13.57 1.39
C ASP A 133 -5.92 -13.53 2.72
N PRO A 134 -5.75 -12.35 3.35
CA PRO A 134 -5.00 -12.22 4.59
C PRO A 134 -5.77 -12.68 5.82
N ILE A 135 -7.11 -12.85 5.75
CA ILE A 135 -7.92 -13.38 6.84
C ILE A 135 -7.84 -14.91 6.84
N LYS A 136 -8.17 -15.54 5.71
CA LYS A 136 -8.17 -17.01 5.60
C LYS A 136 -6.78 -17.62 5.49
N LYS A 137 -5.81 -16.86 4.96
CA LYS A 137 -4.39 -17.27 4.75
C LYS A 137 -4.17 -18.50 3.87
N GLU A 138 -5.23 -19.11 3.34
CA GLU A 138 -5.17 -20.29 2.48
C GLU A 138 -5.01 -19.95 0.99
N THR A 139 -5.48 -18.77 0.58
CA THR A 139 -5.47 -18.37 -0.83
C THR A 139 -4.25 -17.51 -1.12
N SER A 140 -3.40 -17.98 -2.03
CA SER A 140 -2.23 -17.25 -2.53
C SER A 140 -1.93 -17.68 -3.97
N LYS A 141 -2.37 -16.88 -4.94
CA LYS A 141 -2.15 -17.12 -6.36
C LYS A 141 -1.23 -16.04 -6.92
N LEU A 142 -0.16 -16.45 -7.59
CA LEU A 142 0.78 -15.55 -8.24
C LEU A 142 0.51 -15.49 -9.75
N PHE A 143 0.66 -14.30 -10.33
CA PHE A 143 0.44 -14.02 -11.74
C PHE A 143 1.69 -13.35 -12.32
N ASN A 144 1.91 -13.55 -13.62
CA ASN A 144 3.05 -13.01 -14.37
C ASN A 144 4.42 -13.41 -13.77
N GLU A 145 4.55 -14.67 -13.35
CA GLU A 145 5.77 -15.20 -12.72
C GLU A 145 7.00 -15.07 -13.62
N GLU A 146 6.81 -15.24 -14.93
CA GLU A 146 7.88 -15.19 -15.94
C GLU A 146 8.25 -13.77 -16.40
N ALA A 147 7.67 -12.72 -15.81
CA ALA A 147 7.99 -11.31 -16.07
C ALA A 147 7.98 -10.89 -17.56
N PHE A 148 7.12 -11.52 -18.38
CA PHE A 148 7.08 -11.27 -19.83
C PHE A 148 6.73 -9.81 -20.19
N MET A 149 5.96 -9.14 -19.34
CA MET A 149 5.51 -7.77 -19.61
C MET A 149 6.64 -6.73 -19.58
N LEU A 150 7.74 -6.98 -18.85
CA LEU A 150 8.86 -6.02 -18.80
C LEU A 150 9.89 -6.28 -19.92
N LYS A 151 10.14 -7.53 -20.30
CA LYS A 151 11.13 -7.84 -21.35
C LYS A 151 10.69 -7.38 -22.74
N HIS A 152 9.40 -7.48 -23.10
CA HIS A 152 8.93 -7.12 -24.44
C HIS A 152 8.64 -5.63 -24.64
N TYR A 153 8.29 -4.88 -23.59
CA TYR A 153 8.01 -3.44 -23.71
C TYR A 153 9.26 -2.55 -23.57
N TRP A 154 10.32 -3.01 -22.91
CA TRP A 154 11.57 -2.22 -22.78
C TRP A 154 12.56 -2.41 -23.93
N LEU A 155 12.54 -3.54 -24.64
CA LEU A 155 13.47 -3.78 -25.76
C LEU A 155 12.87 -3.46 -27.14
N GLY A 156 11.58 -3.13 -27.24
CA GLY A 156 10.88 -3.09 -28.52
C GLY A 156 10.24 -1.77 -28.96
N VAL A 157 9.86 -0.85 -28.07
CA VAL A 157 8.95 0.25 -28.48
C VAL A 157 9.13 1.57 -27.71
N PHE A 158 10.35 2.03 -27.44
CA PHE A 158 10.53 3.43 -27.04
C PHE A 158 11.79 4.03 -27.68
N PRO A 159 11.66 4.83 -28.77
CA PRO A 159 12.67 5.85 -29.03
C PRO A 159 12.68 6.83 -27.85
N PRO A 160 13.83 7.43 -27.51
CA PRO A 160 13.93 8.35 -26.38
C PRO A 160 13.10 9.60 -26.69
N GLY A 161 11.93 9.71 -26.05
CA GLY A 161 11.06 10.87 -26.10
C GLY A 161 10.44 11.12 -24.73
N PRO A 162 10.23 12.38 -24.32
CA PRO A 162 9.53 12.67 -23.08
C PRO A 162 8.04 12.37 -23.29
N PHE A 163 7.34 12.08 -22.19
CA PHE A 163 5.88 11.82 -22.05
C PHE A 163 5.46 10.34 -21.99
N PRO A 164 4.72 9.94 -20.92
CA PRO A 164 4.10 8.63 -20.85
C PRO A 164 2.75 8.66 -21.60
N VAL A 165 2.61 7.85 -22.65
CA VAL A 165 1.33 7.65 -23.33
C VAL A 165 0.66 6.41 -22.71
N CYS A 166 -0.47 6.60 -22.02
CA CYS A 166 -1.38 5.51 -21.65
C CYS A 166 -1.89 4.82 -22.92
N LEU A 167 -1.59 3.54 -23.10
CA LEU A 167 -2.15 2.76 -24.21
C LEU A 167 -3.63 2.41 -23.93
N PRO A 168 -4.54 2.60 -24.90
CA PRO A 168 -5.96 2.26 -24.75
C PRO A 168 -6.21 0.74 -24.81
N ALA A 169 -7.26 0.29 -24.13
CA ALA A 169 -7.64 -1.11 -23.88
C ALA A 169 -7.97 -1.98 -25.13
N SER A 170 -7.92 -1.43 -26.34
CA SER A 170 -8.30 -2.14 -27.57
C SER A 170 -7.24 -3.14 -28.06
N THR A 171 -5.99 -3.04 -27.62
CA THR A 171 -4.89 -3.91 -28.09
C THR A 171 -4.88 -5.30 -27.45
N VAL A 172 -5.63 -5.53 -26.35
CA VAL A 172 -5.64 -6.80 -25.60
C VAL A 172 -6.29 -7.96 -26.39
N LYS A 173 -7.08 -7.69 -27.43
CA LYS A 173 -7.83 -8.74 -28.15
C LYS A 173 -7.03 -9.56 -29.17
N LYS A 174 -5.75 -9.28 -29.43
CA LYS A 174 -4.98 -9.99 -30.48
C LYS A 174 -4.04 -11.11 -30.00
N LEU A 175 -3.89 -11.34 -28.70
CA LEU A 175 -3.17 -12.52 -28.19
C LEU A 175 -4.15 -13.63 -27.79
N LYS A 176 -4.69 -14.35 -28.78
CA LYS A 176 -5.26 -15.69 -28.53
C LYS A 176 -4.79 -16.67 -29.60
N ARG A 177 -4.08 -17.69 -29.10
CA ARG A 177 -3.65 -18.97 -29.68
C ARG A 177 -2.24 -19.00 -30.32
N PRO A 178 -1.31 -19.82 -29.80
CA PRO A 178 -0.18 -20.31 -30.60
C PRO A 178 -0.65 -21.43 -31.56
N PRO A 179 -0.02 -21.60 -32.73
CA PRO A 179 -0.24 -22.78 -33.57
C PRO A 179 0.44 -24.01 -32.96
N LYS A 180 -0.06 -25.20 -33.34
CA LYS A 180 0.38 -26.52 -32.89
C LYS A 180 1.85 -26.80 -33.14
#